data_AF-A0A7V6MHQ7-F1
#
_entry.id   AF-A0A7V6MHQ7-F1
#
_cell.length_a   1.000
_cell.length_b   1.000
_cell.length_c   1.000
_cell.angle_alpha   90.00
_cell.angle_beta   90.00
_cell.angle_gamma   90.00
#
_symmetry.space_group_name_H-M   'P 1'
#
loop_
_entity.id
_entity.type
_entity.pdbx_description
1 polymer ?
#
loop_
_entity_poly.entity_id
_entity_poly.type
_entity_poly.pdbx_seq_one_letter_code
_entity_poly.pdbx_strand_id
1 'polypeptide(L)'
;MIKNFKFDKGWKILIYFDIILPAILFVLAFLSGFPFLAKIFHSYEIFIVNPIPGFTSLEGIIGLAYHLGIIIYTLIKRDFMDLLFCIIITLAVAAFFWFGVNYLIIRPLNFSSL
;
A
#
# COMPACT_ATOMS: atom_id res chain seq x y z
N MET A 1 -22.76 1.06 8.24
CA MET A 1 -23.01 2.51 8.10
C MET A 1 -21.67 3.22 7.91
N ILE A 2 -21.15 3.29 6.68
CA ILE A 2 -19.91 4.02 6.34
C ILE A 2 -20.33 5.43 5.89
N LYS A 3 -20.74 6.28 6.84
CA LYS A 3 -20.95 7.70 6.59
C LYS A 3 -19.83 8.44 7.31
N ASN A 4 -18.94 9.08 6.55
CA ASN A 4 -17.87 10.00 6.96
C ASN A 4 -16.41 9.57 6.73
N PHE A 5 -16.12 8.72 5.73
CA PHE A 5 -14.77 8.76 5.13
C PHE A 5 -14.65 10.02 4.26
N LYS A 6 -14.51 11.19 4.89
CA LYS A 6 -14.07 12.40 4.19
C LYS A 6 -12.57 12.24 3.95
N PHE A 7 -12.17 12.12 2.68
CA PHE A 7 -10.78 12.19 2.23
C PHE A 7 -10.24 13.63 2.37
N ASP A 8 -10.27 14.17 3.60
CA ASP A 8 -9.73 15.51 3.89
C ASP A 8 -8.24 15.45 4.24
N LYS A 9 -7.81 14.34 4.87
CA LYS A 9 -6.46 14.08 5.35
C LYS A 9 -5.70 13.14 4.43
N GLY A 10 -4.46 13.50 4.12
CA GLY A 10 -3.53 12.70 3.34
C GLY A 10 -3.25 11.34 3.99
N TRP A 11 -3.03 11.31 5.31
CA TRP A 11 -2.72 10.06 6.00
C TRP A 11 -3.84 9.03 5.89
N LYS A 12 -5.11 9.45 5.83
CA LYS A 12 -6.25 8.54 5.64
C LYS A 12 -6.22 7.88 4.27
N ILE A 13 -5.76 8.61 3.25
CA ILE A 13 -5.60 8.09 1.88
C ILE A 13 -4.49 7.02 1.89
N LEU A 14 -3.35 7.31 2.54
CA LEU A 14 -2.27 6.34 2.70
C LEU A 14 -2.75 5.08 3.41
N ILE A 15 -3.35 5.19 4.61
CA ILE A 15 -3.88 4.02 5.33
C ILE A 15 -4.84 3.19 4.48
N TYR A 16 -5.69 3.85 3.68
CA TYR A 16 -6.65 3.14 2.84
C TYR A 16 -5.94 2.30 1.76
N PHE A 17 -5.01 2.89 1.01
CA PHE A 17 -4.31 2.20 -0.07
C PHE A 17 -3.19 1.28 0.40
N ASP A 18 -2.47 1.65 1.47
CA ASP A 18 -1.32 0.90 1.97
C ASP A 18 -1.68 -0.24 2.91
N ILE A 19 -2.84 -0.18 3.56
CA ILE A 19 -3.19 -1.13 4.63
C ILE A 19 -4.56 -1.74 4.40
N ILE A 20 -5.62 -0.92 4.30
CA ILE A 20 -6.99 -1.44 4.27
C ILE A 20 -7.23 -2.27 3.02
N LEU A 21 -6.91 -1.74 1.84
CA LEU A 21 -7.15 -2.43 0.59
C LEU A 21 -6.28 -3.70 0.43
N PRO A 22 -4.96 -3.67 0.72
CA PRO A 22 -4.13 -4.89 0.78
C PRO A 22 -4.66 -5.93 1.75
N ALA A 23 -5.08 -5.52 2.96
CA ALA A 23 -5.62 -6.45 3.95
C ALA A 23 -6.90 -7.13 3.47
N ILE A 24 -7.80 -6.40 2.80
CA ILE A 24 -9.01 -6.97 2.20
C ILE A 24 -8.62 -7.98 1.11
N LEU A 25 -7.72 -7.61 0.19
CA LEU A 25 -7.25 -8.50 -0.88
C LEU A 25 -6.58 -9.77 -0.30
N PHE A 26 -5.76 -9.61 0.73
CA PHE A 26 -5.11 -10.71 1.42
C PHE A 26 -6.14 -11.66 2.05
N VAL A 27 -7.10 -11.15 2.81
CA VAL A 27 -8.13 -11.97 3.46
C VAL A 27 -8.97 -12.71 2.42
N LEU A 28 -9.35 -12.04 1.33
CA LEU A 28 -10.08 -12.69 0.23
C LEU A 28 -9.25 -13.80 -0.42
N ALA A 29 -7.96 -13.55 -0.71
CA ALA A 29 -7.06 -14.54 -1.30
C ALA A 29 -6.84 -15.75 -0.36
N PHE A 30 -6.62 -15.47 0.93
CA PHE A 30 -6.37 -16.48 1.95
C PHE A 30 -7.57 -17.38 2.20
N LEU A 31 -8.77 -16.80 2.35
CA LEU A 31 -9.99 -17.56 2.65
C LEU A 31 -10.52 -18.32 1.43
N SER A 32 -10.36 -17.78 0.22
CA SER A 32 -10.83 -18.45 -1.01
C SER A 32 -9.84 -19.48 -1.54
N GLY A 33 -8.54 -19.32 -1.24
CA GLY A 33 -7.48 -20.12 -1.85
C GLY A 33 -7.31 -19.89 -3.36
N PHE A 34 -7.94 -18.85 -3.94
CA PHE A 34 -7.90 -18.60 -5.38
C PHE A 34 -6.57 -17.99 -5.82
N PRO A 35 -5.83 -18.66 -6.75
CA PRO A 35 -4.53 -18.18 -7.22
C PRO A 35 -4.59 -16.80 -7.89
N PHE A 36 -5.70 -16.49 -8.52
CA PHE A 36 -5.92 -15.18 -9.13
C PHE A 36 -5.92 -14.05 -8.09
N LEU A 37 -6.59 -14.23 -6.95
CA LEU A 37 -6.63 -13.22 -5.89
C LEU A 37 -5.28 -13.06 -5.21
N ALA A 38 -4.53 -14.15 -5.03
CA ALA A 38 -3.16 -14.10 -4.53
C ALA A 38 -2.24 -13.29 -5.46
N LYS A 39 -2.36 -13.50 -6.78
CA LYS A 39 -1.65 -12.70 -7.80
C LYS A 39 -2.07 -11.23 -7.77
N ILE A 40 -3.36 -10.92 -7.64
CA ILE A 40 -3.84 -9.54 -7.52
C ILE A 40 -3.24 -8.87 -6.28
N PHE A 41 -3.33 -9.51 -5.12
CA PHE A 41 -2.74 -9.00 -3.88
C PHE A 41 -1.25 -8.69 -4.06
N HIS A 42 -0.50 -9.66 -4.60
CA HIS A 42 0.93 -9.50 -4.82
C HIS A 42 1.27 -8.36 -5.79
N SER A 43 0.60 -8.30 -6.94
CA SER A 43 0.80 -7.23 -7.91
C SER A 43 0.42 -5.87 -7.32
N TYR A 44 -0.64 -5.81 -6.53
CA TYR A 44 -1.03 -4.58 -5.85
C TYR A 44 0.06 -4.12 -4.87
N GLU A 45 0.62 -5.04 -4.07
CA GLU A 45 1.73 -4.70 -3.18
C GLU A 45 2.96 -4.20 -3.94
N ILE A 46 3.37 -4.87 -5.02
CA ILE A 46 4.60 -4.56 -5.73
C ILE A 46 4.50 -3.27 -6.57
N PHE A 47 3.36 -3.01 -7.20
CA PHE A 47 3.20 -1.86 -8.10
C PHE A 47 2.58 -0.64 -7.43
N ILE A 48 1.63 -0.85 -6.52
CA ILE A 48 0.87 0.23 -5.90
C ILE A 48 1.41 0.54 -4.52
N VAL A 49 1.43 -0.41 -3.58
CA VAL A 49 1.80 -0.11 -2.19
C VAL A 49 3.29 0.24 -2.07
N ASN A 50 4.17 -0.50 -2.76
CA ASN A 50 5.62 -0.32 -2.66
C ASN A 50 6.06 1.10 -3.09
N PRO A 51 6.63 1.92 -2.19
CA PRO A 51 7.12 3.25 -2.54
C PRO A 51 8.59 3.24 -2.99
N ILE A 52 9.24 2.07 -3.07
CA ILE A 52 10.64 1.93 -3.47
C ILE A 52 10.69 1.59 -4.96
N PRO A 53 11.14 2.53 -5.82
CA PRO A 53 11.14 2.32 -7.26
C PRO A 53 12.23 1.33 -7.69
N GLY A 54 11.83 0.28 -8.40
CA GLY A 54 12.73 -0.56 -9.17
C GLY A 54 12.86 -0.02 -10.60
N PHE A 55 13.90 0.75 -10.91
CA PHE A 55 14.02 1.43 -12.22
C PHE A 55 14.12 0.47 -13.42
N THR A 56 14.51 -0.78 -13.20
CA THR A 56 14.56 -1.82 -14.22
C THR A 56 13.23 -2.56 -14.41
N SER A 57 12.50 -2.82 -13.32
CA SER A 57 11.21 -3.54 -13.33
C SER A 57 9.99 -2.60 -13.39
N LEU A 58 10.21 -1.29 -13.27
CA LEU A 58 9.19 -0.24 -13.14
C LEU A 58 8.25 -0.41 -11.94
N GLU A 59 8.59 -1.29 -11.01
CA GLU A 59 7.87 -1.52 -9.77
C GLU A 59 8.00 -0.31 -8.84
N GLY A 60 6.99 -0.11 -7.99
CA GLY A 60 6.96 0.95 -6.99
C GLY A 60 6.98 2.40 -7.50
N ILE A 61 7.00 2.64 -8.81
CA ILE A 61 6.92 4.00 -9.39
C ILE A 61 5.58 4.65 -9.05
N ILE A 62 4.48 3.91 -9.23
CA ILE A 62 3.14 4.40 -8.91
C ILE A 62 3.05 4.66 -7.40
N GLY A 63 3.56 3.71 -6.60
CA GLY A 63 3.63 3.84 -5.15
C GLY A 63 4.35 5.09 -4.67
N LEU A 64 5.56 5.31 -5.18
CA LEU A 64 6.33 6.51 -4.87
C LEU A 64 5.59 7.78 -5.31
N ALA A 65 5.02 7.79 -6.52
CA ALA A 65 4.35 8.95 -7.07
C ALA A 65 3.16 9.41 -6.22
N TYR A 66 2.30 8.48 -5.77
CA TYR A 66 1.15 8.89 -4.95
C TYR A 66 1.54 9.26 -3.52
N HIS A 67 2.53 8.58 -2.91
CA HIS A 67 3.07 8.97 -1.61
C HIS A 67 3.63 10.39 -1.65
N LEU A 68 4.49 10.70 -2.63
CA LEU A 68 5.02 12.04 -2.84
C LEU A 68 3.90 13.05 -3.12
N GLY A 69 2.93 12.69 -3.97
CA GLY A 69 1.79 13.55 -4.28
C GLY A 69 0.99 13.95 -3.03
N ILE A 70 0.72 13.00 -2.13
CA ILE A 70 0.02 13.25 -0.87
C ILE A 70 0.87 14.07 0.10
N ILE A 71 2.17 13.77 0.23
CA ILE A 71 3.09 14.55 1.06
C ILE A 71 3.18 16.00 0.57
N ILE A 72 3.36 16.22 -0.72
CA ILE A 72 3.40 17.56 -1.33
C ILE A 72 2.08 18.28 -1.11
N TYR A 73 0.95 17.59 -1.29
CA TYR A 73 -0.37 18.16 -1.05
C TYR A 73 -0.58 18.61 0.40
N THR A 74 -0.17 17.79 1.38
CA THR A 74 -0.27 18.14 2.81
C THR A 74 0.68 19.28 3.18
N LEU A 75 1.86 19.35 2.56
CA LEU A 75 2.80 20.46 2.70
C LEU A 75 2.21 21.78 2.16
N ILE A 76 1.57 21.77 0.98
CA ILE A 76 0.90 22.95 0.39
C ILE A 76 -0.23 23.44 1.29
N LYS A 77 -1.00 22.52 1.88
CA LYS A 77 -2.06 22.84 2.86
C LYS A 77 -1.52 23.38 4.18
N ARG A 78 -0.21 23.25 4.44
CA ARG A 78 0.47 23.61 5.70
C ARG A 78 -0.11 22.87 6.91
N ASP A 79 -0.65 21.67 6.69
CA ASP A 79 -1.14 20.81 7.77
C ASP A 79 -0.01 19.90 8.25
N PHE A 80 0.79 20.41 9.20
CA PHE A 80 2.00 19.72 9.67
C PHE A 80 1.72 18.43 10.42
N MET A 81 0.55 18.30 11.05
CA MET A 81 0.16 17.05 11.71
C MET A 81 -0.17 15.97 10.68
N ASP A 82 -0.94 16.31 9.65
CA ASP A 82 -1.22 15.41 8.52
C ASP A 82 0.08 15.01 7.79
N LEU A 83 0.95 15.99 7.53
CA LEU A 83 2.27 15.76 6.94
C LEU A 83 3.12 14.78 7.77
N LEU A 84 3.19 14.97 9.09
CA LEU A 84 3.93 14.08 9.99
C LEU A 84 3.42 12.64 9.90
N PHE A 85 2.10 12.45 9.94
CA PHE A 85 1.51 11.12 9.78
C PHE A 85 1.81 10.52 8.40
N CYS A 86 1.73 11.33 7.33
CA CYS A 86 2.09 10.88 5.99
C CYS A 86 3.53 10.38 5.90
N ILE A 87 4.48 11.13 6.48
CA ILE A 87 5.90 10.75 6.49
C ILE A 87 6.09 9.45 7.28
N ILE A 88 5.49 9.32 8.46
CA ILE A 88 5.61 8.10 9.28
C ILE A 88 5.06 6.89 8.53
N ILE A 89 3.88 7.00 7.91
CA ILE A 89 3.28 5.90 7.15
C ILE A 89 4.18 5.53 5.96
N THR A 90 4.62 6.51 5.17
CA THR A 90 5.51 6.28 4.02
C THR A 90 6.79 5.54 4.43
N LEU A 91 7.43 5.97 5.52
CA LEU A 91 8.64 5.33 6.02
C LEU A 91 8.38 3.91 6.52
N ALA A 92 7.24 3.67 7.19
CA ALA A 92 6.85 2.34 7.65
C ALA A 92 6.60 1.39 6.46
N VAL A 93 5.90 1.85 5.42
CA VAL A 93 5.65 1.07 4.21
C VAL A 93 6.97 0.83 3.46
N ALA A 94 7.83 1.84 3.31
CA ALA A 94 9.15 1.66 2.71
C ALA A 94 9.98 0.62 3.48
N ALA A 95 10.00 0.68 4.82
CA ALA A 95 10.69 -0.31 5.64
C ALA A 95 10.10 -1.72 5.46
N PHE A 96 8.78 -1.84 5.40
CA PHE A 96 8.08 -3.11 5.15
C PHE A 96 8.57 -3.81 3.88
N PHE A 97 8.74 -3.07 2.78
CA PHE A 97 9.31 -3.62 1.53
C PHE A 97 10.83 -3.78 1.59
N TRP A 98 11.56 -2.82 2.17
CA TRP A 98 13.02 -2.87 2.25
C TRP A 98 13.53 -4.09 3.02
N PHE A 99 12.85 -4.46 4.10
CA PHE A 99 13.20 -5.65 4.90
C PHE A 99 12.54 -6.94 4.38
N GLY A 100 11.79 -6.88 3.29
CA GLY A 100 11.15 -8.06 2.68
C GLY A 100 10.03 -8.67 3.53
N VAL A 101 9.38 -7.88 4.40
CA VAL A 101 8.30 -8.36 5.27
C VAL A 101 7.08 -8.77 4.44
N ASN A 102 6.86 -8.11 3.30
CA ASN A 102 5.87 -8.50 2.29
C ASN A 102 6.01 -9.98 1.87
N TYR A 103 7.24 -10.47 1.73
CA TYR A 103 7.51 -11.88 1.39
C TYR A 103 7.24 -12.86 2.54
N LEU A 104 7.10 -12.39 3.78
CA LEU A 104 6.62 -13.20 4.90
C LEU A 104 5.09 -13.29 4.89
N ILE A 105 4.42 -12.17 4.63
CA ILE A 105 2.95 -12.09 4.59
C ILE A 105 2.37 -12.92 3.46
N ILE A 106 3.01 -12.95 2.28
CA ILE A 106 2.48 -13.63 1.10
C ILE A 106 2.55 -15.17 1.17
N ARG A 107 3.43 -15.74 2.02
CA ARG A 107 3.68 -17.19 2.11
C ARG A 107 2.45 -18.08 2.30
N PRO A 108 1.43 -17.71 3.09
CA PRO A 108 0.24 -18.53 3.28
C PRO A 108 -0.70 -18.57 2.07
N LEU A 109 -0.50 -17.72 1.07
CA LEU A 109 -1.39 -17.64 -0.09
C LEU A 109 -1.05 -18.73 -1.14
N ASN A 110 -2.08 -19.27 -1.77
CA ASN A 110 -1.93 -20.24 -2.86
C ASN A 110 -1.68 -19.52 -4.19
N PHE A 111 -0.56 -19.82 -4.86
CA PHE A 111 -0.23 -19.28 -6.19
C PHE A 111 -0.37 -20.30 -7.33
N SER A 112 -0.57 -21.57 -7.01
CA SER A 112 -0.68 -22.64 -8.02
C SER A 112 -2.11 -22.78 -8.51
N SER A 113 -2.30 -22.62 -9.82
CA SER A 113 -3.46 -23.17 -10.52
C SER A 113 -3.24 -24.67 -10.66
N LEU A 114 -3.93 -25.48 -9.87
CA LEU A 114 -4.12 -26.89 -10.21
C LEU A 114 -4.80 -27.01 -11.58
#